data_AF-A0A2V9PYP6-F1
#
_entry.id   AF-A0A2V9PYP6-F1
#
_cell.length_a   1.000
_cell.length_b   1.000
_cell.length_c   1.000
_cell.angle_alpha   90.00
_cell.angle_beta   90.00
_cell.angle_gamma   90.00
#
_symmetry.space_group_name_H-M   'P 1'
#
loop_
_entity.id
_entity.type
_entity.pdbx_description
1 polymer ?
#
loop_
_entity_poly.entity_id
_entity_poly.type
_entity_poly.pdbx_seq_one_letter_code
_entity_poly.pdbx_strand_id
1 'polypeptide(L)'
;MLRELHPRRIIEAGSGYSSCLILDVNELYFDWQIDCTFIEPYPELLHSLLKPQDADHVNLVPCKLQDVETTLFQTLETGDVLFVDSSHVVSTFMMCSIASSIQPTG
;
A
#
# COMPACT_ATOMS: atom_id res chain seq x y z
N MET A 1 8.49 11.71 -2.24
CA MET A 1 8.77 10.27 -2.46
C MET A 1 7.84 9.66 -3.48
N LEU A 2 6.51 9.55 -3.26
CA LEU A 2 5.57 9.02 -4.26
C LEU A 2 5.63 9.75 -5.61
N ARG A 3 5.66 11.09 -5.59
CA ARG A 3 5.80 11.95 -6.79
C ARG A 3 7.14 11.85 -7.54
N GLU A 4 8.16 11.25 -6.94
CA GLU A 4 9.44 11.03 -7.62
C GLU A 4 9.55 9.60 -8.12
N LEU A 5 9.07 8.64 -7.32
CA LEU A 5 9.10 7.21 -7.63
C LEU A 5 8.11 6.81 -8.72
N HIS A 6 6.97 7.51 -8.85
CA HIS A 6 5.89 7.17 -9.78
C HIS A 6 5.53 5.68 -9.76
N PRO A 7 5.21 5.11 -8.57
CA PRO A 7 4.90 3.69 -8.47
C PRO A 7 3.65 3.37 -9.27
N ARG A 8 3.58 2.17 -9.86
CA ARG A 8 2.32 1.68 -10.45
C ARG A 8 1.42 1.08 -9.39
N ARG A 9 1.99 0.45 -8.37
CA ARG A 9 1.24 -0.21 -7.30
C ARG A 9 1.76 0.18 -5.94
N ILE A 10 0.83 0.29 -5.00
CA ILE A 10 1.12 0.46 -3.59
C ILE A 10 0.36 -0.62 -2.83
N ILE A 11 1.08 -1.39 -2.04
CA ILE A 11 0.49 -2.27 -1.04
C ILE A 11 0.82 -1.70 0.33
N GLU A 12 -0.17 -1.47 1.16
CA GLU A 12 0.02 -1.00 2.53
C GLU A 12 -0.60 -1.99 3.52
N ALA A 13 0.18 -2.43 4.50
CA ALA A 13 -0.26 -3.30 5.58
C ALA A 13 -0.44 -2.49 6.86
N GLY A 14 -1.68 -2.43 7.36
CA GLY A 14 -2.16 -1.44 8.33
C GLY A 14 -2.75 -0.25 7.59
N SER A 15 -4.03 0.08 7.83
CA SER A 15 -4.71 1.16 7.11
C SER A 15 -5.30 2.22 8.03
N GLY A 16 -5.37 3.47 7.54
CA GLY A 16 -5.87 4.60 8.31
C GLY A 16 -5.55 5.93 7.66
N TYR A 17 -4.97 6.86 8.42
CA TYR A 17 -4.67 8.20 7.93
C TYR A 17 -3.59 8.24 6.83
N SER A 18 -2.59 7.34 6.90
CA SER A 18 -1.57 7.18 5.85
C SER A 18 -2.19 6.78 4.52
N SER A 19 -3.16 5.87 4.55
CA SER A 19 -3.91 5.42 3.38
C SER A 19 -4.65 6.58 2.71
N CYS A 20 -5.32 7.43 3.48
CA CYS A 20 -5.99 8.63 2.94
C CYS A 20 -5.00 9.58 2.26
N LEU A 21 -3.81 9.79 2.83
CA LEU A 21 -2.78 10.61 2.20
C LEU A 21 -2.27 10.01 0.89
N ILE A 22 -2.14 8.68 0.81
CA ILE A 22 -1.78 8.00 -0.43
C ILE A 22 -2.85 8.23 -1.50
N LEU A 23 -4.13 8.13 -1.13
CA LEU A 23 -5.25 8.34 -2.04
C LEU A 23 -5.38 9.80 -2.50
N ASP A 24 -5.23 10.77 -1.60
CA ASP A 24 -5.22 12.18 -1.96
C ASP A 24 -4.06 12.49 -2.93
N VAL A 25 -2.90 11.86 -2.76
CA VAL A 25 -1.78 12.02 -3.70
C VAL A 25 -2.09 11.36 -5.05
N ASN A 26 -2.72 10.18 -5.05
CA ASN A 26 -3.12 9.49 -6.26
C ASN A 26 -4.15 10.30 -7.06
N GLU A 27 -5.16 10.84 -6.37
CA GLU A 27 -6.18 11.74 -6.91
C GLU A 27 -5.54 13.00 -7.52
N LEU A 28 -4.73 13.71 -6.75
CA LEU A 28 -4.25 15.05 -7.13
C LEU A 28 -3.09 15.05 -8.15
N TYR A 29 -2.29 13.99 -8.20
CA TYR A 29 -1.03 13.98 -8.97
C TYR A 29 -0.89 12.84 -9.95
N PHE A 30 -1.69 11.79 -9.83
CA PHE A 30 -1.56 10.58 -10.65
C PHE A 30 -2.83 10.19 -11.39
N ASP A 31 -3.92 10.96 -11.26
CA ASP A 31 -5.19 10.71 -11.95
C ASP A 31 -5.67 9.26 -11.75
N TRP A 32 -5.55 8.77 -10.51
CA TRP A 32 -5.92 7.40 -10.11
C TRP A 32 -5.16 6.28 -10.83
N GLN A 33 -3.99 6.55 -11.40
CA GLN A 33 -3.17 5.54 -12.11
C GLN A 33 -2.42 4.59 -11.18
N ILE A 34 -2.33 4.89 -9.88
CA ILE A 34 -1.68 4.01 -8.91
C ILE A 34 -2.70 3.02 -8.36
N ASP A 35 -2.42 1.74 -8.48
CA ASP A 35 -3.23 0.67 -7.89
C ASP A 35 -2.91 0.55 -6.39
N CYS A 36 -3.87 0.93 -5.54
CA CYS A 36 -3.72 0.91 -4.09
C CYS A 36 -4.40 -0.33 -3.48
N THR A 37 -3.63 -1.14 -2.75
CA THR A 37 -4.14 -2.25 -1.95
C THR A 37 -3.83 -2.06 -0.47
N PHE A 38 -4.84 -2.09 0.39
CA PHE A 38 -4.72 -1.97 1.84
C PHE A 38 -5.06 -3.28 2.53
N ILE A 39 -4.18 -3.76 3.40
CA ILE A 39 -4.36 -4.96 4.21
C ILE A 39 -4.64 -4.52 5.64
N GLU A 40 -5.86 -4.71 6.11
CA GLU A 40 -6.28 -4.25 7.45
C GLU A 40 -7.30 -5.21 8.07
N PRO A 41 -6.99 -5.88 9.21
CA PRO A 41 -7.97 -6.74 9.88
C PRO A 41 -9.21 -6.00 10.40
N TYR A 42 -9.10 -4.71 10.71
CA TYR A 42 -10.19 -3.88 11.27
C TYR A 42 -10.38 -2.58 10.46
N PRO A 43 -11.02 -2.66 9.27
CA PRO A 43 -11.08 -1.54 8.33
C PRO A 43 -12.13 -0.48 8.70
N GLU A 44 -12.79 -0.57 9.86
CA GLU A 44 -13.86 0.35 10.24
C GLU A 44 -13.39 1.81 10.29
N LEU A 45 -12.15 2.03 10.76
CA LEU A 45 -11.55 3.36 10.74
C LEU A 45 -11.34 3.85 9.31
N LEU A 46 -10.75 3.03 8.44
CA LEU A 46 -10.53 3.39 7.04
C LEU A 46 -11.85 3.73 6.34
N HIS A 47 -12.86 2.88 6.50
CA HIS A 47 -14.20 3.13 5.94
C HIS A 47 -14.82 4.45 6.41
N SER A 48 -14.53 4.88 7.64
CA SER A 48 -15.01 6.17 8.16
C SER A 48 -14.27 7.38 7.57
N LEU A 49 -13.06 7.18 7.03
CA LEU A 49 -12.21 8.22 6.47
C LEU A 49 -12.31 8.34 4.95
N LEU A 50 -12.62 7.24 4.24
CA LEU A 50 -12.73 7.22 2.79
C LEU A 50 -13.87 8.12 2.28
N LYS A 51 -13.61 8.90 1.24
CA LYS A 51 -14.65 9.59 0.49
C LYS A 51 -15.41 8.55 -0.36
N PRO A 52 -16.68 8.79 -0.73
CA PRO A 52 -17.44 7.86 -1.57
C PRO A 52 -16.75 7.49 -2.89
N GLN A 53 -16.04 8.44 -3.50
CA GLN A 53 -15.29 8.25 -4.74
C GLN A 53 -14.04 7.38 -4.56
N ASP A 54 -13.44 7.35 -3.36
CA ASP A 54 -12.21 6.61 -3.12
C ASP A 54 -12.45 5.09 -3.07
N ALA A 55 -13.66 4.69 -2.69
CA ALA A 55 -14.03 3.28 -2.53
C ALA A 55 -13.92 2.48 -3.85
N ASP A 56 -14.13 3.15 -5.00
CA ASP A 56 -14.02 2.52 -6.33
C ASP A 56 -12.55 2.37 -6.78
N HIS A 57 -11.61 3.06 -6.11
CA HIS A 57 -10.19 3.10 -6.47
C HIS A 57 -9.28 2.40 -5.45
N VAL A 58 -9.87 1.67 -4.51
CA VAL A 58 -9.17 1.01 -3.41
C VAL A 58 -9.47 -0.47 -3.37
N ASN A 59 -8.44 -1.29 -3.31
CA ASN A 59 -8.56 -2.70 -3.01
C ASN A 59 -8.31 -2.95 -1.51
N LEU A 60 -9.34 -3.35 -0.77
CA LEU A 60 -9.24 -3.61 0.66
C LEU A 60 -9.22 -5.12 0.93
N VAL A 61 -8.21 -5.58 1.67
CA VAL A 61 -8.04 -6.96 2.10
C VAL A 61 -8.25 -7.03 3.62
N PRO A 62 -9.46 -7.41 4.10
CA PRO A 62 -9.82 -7.32 5.51
C PRO A 62 -9.29 -8.51 6.32
N CYS A 63 -7.97 -8.68 6.38
CA CYS A 63 -7.34 -9.75 7.16
C CYS A 63 -6.00 -9.29 7.77
N LYS A 64 -5.46 -10.11 8.68
CA LYS A 64 -4.14 -9.84 9.25
C LYS A 64 -3.08 -10.09 8.18
N LEU A 65 -2.00 -9.30 8.19
CA LEU A 65 -0.88 -9.43 7.26
C LEU A 65 -0.32 -10.86 7.16
N GLN A 66 -0.24 -11.57 8.29
CA GLN A 66 0.24 -12.96 8.37
C GLN A 66 -0.65 -13.97 7.64
N ASP A 67 -1.92 -13.64 7.40
CA ASP A 67 -2.92 -14.50 6.76
C ASP A 67 -3.09 -14.15 5.27
N VAL A 68 -2.42 -13.10 4.78
CA VAL A 68 -2.46 -12.67 3.38
C VAL A 68 -1.68 -13.66 2.51
N GLU A 69 -2.26 -14.02 1.37
CA GLU A 69 -1.56 -14.86 0.39
C GLU A 69 -0.30 -14.17 -0.13
N THR A 70 0.81 -14.90 -0.15
CA THR A 70 2.09 -14.37 -0.64
C THR A 70 2.07 -14.00 -2.12
N THR A 71 1.11 -14.55 -2.88
CA THR A 71 0.80 -14.19 -4.27
C THR A 71 0.51 -12.70 -4.42
N LEU A 72 -0.09 -12.04 -3.41
CA LEU A 72 -0.34 -10.61 -3.44
C LEU A 72 0.98 -9.82 -3.53
N PHE A 73 1.99 -10.19 -2.75
CA PHE A 73 3.30 -9.53 -2.79
C PHE A 73 4.11 -9.88 -4.04
N GLN A 74 3.85 -11.03 -4.66
CA GLN A 74 4.44 -11.38 -5.96
C GLN A 74 3.93 -10.51 -7.10
N THR A 75 2.82 -9.80 -6.91
CA THR A 75 2.34 -8.83 -7.90
C THR A 75 3.19 -7.55 -7.95
N LEU A 76 3.98 -7.27 -6.90
CA LEU A 76 4.83 -6.08 -6.86
C LEU A 76 5.99 -6.20 -7.86
N GLU A 77 6.18 -5.15 -8.66
CA GLU A 77 7.28 -5.02 -9.61
C GLU A 77 8.31 -3.98 -9.14
N THR A 78 9.45 -3.93 -9.83
CA THR A 78 10.48 -2.91 -9.57
C THR A 78 9.90 -1.52 -9.73
N GLY A 79 9.97 -0.71 -8.67
CA GLY A 79 9.41 0.65 -8.64
C GLY A 79 8.08 0.76 -7.90
N ASP A 80 7.43 -0.37 -7.57
CA ASP A 80 6.26 -0.39 -6.70
C ASP A 80 6.66 -0.23 -5.22
N VAL A 81 5.69 0.15 -4.39
CA VAL A 81 5.91 0.47 -2.98
C VAL A 81 5.14 -0.48 -2.08
N LEU A 82 5.84 -1.09 -1.12
CA LEU A 82 5.25 -1.81 0.00
C LEU A 82 5.41 -0.99 1.28
N PHE A 83 4.30 -0.60 1.89
CA PHE A 83 4.25 0.05 3.20
C PHE A 83 3.80 -0.95 4.25
N VAL A 84 4.45 -0.95 5.41
CA VAL A 84 4.10 -1.85 6.53
C VAL A 84 4.09 -1.01 7.80
N ASP A 85 2.89 -0.73 8.32
CA ASP A 85 2.66 0.02 9.55
C ASP A 85 1.90 -0.86 10.55
N SER A 86 2.62 -1.80 11.17
CA SER A 86 2.07 -2.69 12.20
C SER A 86 2.36 -2.15 13.60
N SER A 87 1.31 -1.92 14.39
CA SER A 87 1.38 -1.33 15.74
C SER A 87 2.02 -2.23 16.81
N HIS A 88 2.48 -3.44 16.47
CA HIS A 88 3.21 -4.33 17.37
C HIS A 88 4.65 -4.54 16.84
N VAL A 89 5.59 -3.71 17.34
CA VAL A 89 7.06 -3.83 17.20
C VAL A 89 7.54 -3.54 15.75
N VAL A 90 8.11 -2.38 15.37
CA VAL A 90 9.30 -1.67 15.88
C VAL A 90 9.21 -0.17 15.53
N SER A 91 9.71 0.67 16.44
CA SER A 91 10.10 2.09 16.29
C SER A 91 10.60 2.50 14.89
N THR A 92 10.02 3.56 14.32
CA THR A 92 10.52 4.38 13.20
C THR A 92 11.43 3.65 12.20
N PHE A 93 10.83 2.84 11.31
CA PHE A 93 11.51 2.37 10.11
C PHE A 93 10.55 2.46 8.93
N MET A 94 10.59 3.59 8.23
CA MET A 94 10.03 3.72 6.89
C MET A 94 10.90 2.88 5.95
N MET A 95 10.71 1.56 5.96
CA MET A 95 11.43 0.67 5.06
C MET A 95 10.73 0.70 3.71
N CYS A 96 11.07 1.71 2.91
CA CYS A 96 10.73 1.72 1.50
C CYS A 96 11.59 0.65 0.81
N SER A 97 11.16 -0.61 0.87
CA SER A 97 11.77 -1.69 0.11
C SER A 97 11.40 -1.50 -1.35
N ILE A 98 12.24 -0.77 -2.09
CA ILE A 98 12.22 -0.80 -3.55
C ILE A 98 12.54 -2.24 -3.91
N ALA A 99 11.60 -2.95 -4.55
CA ALA A 99 11.82 -4.28 -5.07
C ALA A 99 12.90 -4.23 -6.16
N SER A 100 14.17 -4.20 -5.77
CA SER A 100 15.29 -4.25 -6.69
C SER A 100 15.55 -5.73 -6.96
N SER A 101 15.23 -6.17 -8.18
CA SER A 101 15.42 -7.53 -8.67
C SER A 101 16.79 -8.11 -8.28
N ILE A 102 16.81 -9.06 -7.34
CA ILE A 102 17.93 -10.00 -7.22
C ILE A 102 17.72 -11.03 -8.33
N GLN A 103 18.40 -10.82 -9.46
CA GLN A 103 18.57 -11.87 -10.46
C GLN A 103 19.54 -12.91 -9.87
N PRO A 104 19.15 -14.19 -9.70
CA PRO A 104 20.13 -15.23 -9.44
C PRO A 104 20.91 -15.44 -10.75
N THR A 105 22.16 -14.97 -10.78
CA THR A 105 23.12 -15.35 -11.81
C THR A 105 23.59 -16.78 -11.56
N GLY A 106 23.36 -17.66 -12.52
CA GLY A 106 24.17 -18.87 -12.75
C GLY A 106 23.69 -20.14 -12.06
#